data_AF-A0A954HKY9-F1
#
_entry.id   AF-A0A954HKY9-F1
#
_cell.length_a   1.000
_cell.length_b   1.000
_cell.length_c   1.000
_cell.angle_alpha   90.00
_cell.angle_beta   90.00
_cell.angle_gamma   90.00
#
_symmetry.space_group_name_H-M   'P 1'
#
loop_
_entity.id
_entity.type
_entity.pdbx_description
1 polymer ?
#
loop_
_entity_poly.entity_id
_entity_poly.type
_entity_poly.pdbx_seq_one_letter_code
_entity_poly.pdbx_strand_id
1 'polypeptide(L)' 'MLMLSAEDLRVLLRNPESTTLDFKQEQYKFYGATKQEQSELLKDILAFANAWKTSDAFILIGAQEHAT' A
#
# COMPACT_ATOMS: atom_id res chain seq x y z
N MET A 1 10.73 5.05 15.87
CA MET A 1 10.17 5.32 14.53
C MET A 1 11.21 4.87 13.53
N LEU A 2 11.04 3.68 12.95
CA LEU A 2 11.87 3.23 11.83
C LEU A 2 11.50 4.09 10.62
N MET A 3 12.48 4.76 10.03
CA MET A 3 12.29 5.58 8.84
C MET A 3 12.76 4.74 7.65
N LEU A 4 11.89 4.55 6.64
CA LEU A 4 12.29 3.90 5.39
C LEU A 4 13.42 4.70 4.75
N SER A 5 14.49 4.02 4.35
CA SER A 5 15.55 4.65 3.58
C SER A 5 15.13 4.82 2.12
N ALA A 6 15.86 5.68 1.39
CA ALA A 6 15.64 5.85 -0.04
C ALA A 6 15.91 4.55 -0.83
N GLU A 7 16.78 3.67 -0.32
CA GLU A 7 17.05 2.39 -0.95
C GLU A 7 15.91 1.39 -0.73
N ASP A 8 15.32 1.36 0.47
CA ASP A 8 14.13 0.54 0.73
C ASP A 8 12.98 0.93 -0.22
N LEU A 9 12.77 2.24 -0.43
CA LEU A 9 11.76 2.72 -1.36
C LEU A 9 12.04 2.28 -2.82
N ARG A 10 13.30 2.33 -3.26
CA ARG A 10 13.67 1.86 -4.61
C ARG A 10 13.45 0.36 -4.78
N VAL A 11 13.73 -0.43 -3.75
CA VAL A 11 13.46 -1.87 -3.75
C VAL A 11 11.95 -2.08 -3.90
N LEU A 12 11.12 -1.41 -3.10
CA LEU A 12 9.67 -1.55 -3.19
C LEU A 12 9.14 -1.14 -4.57
N LEU A 13 9.57 -0.02 -5.14
CA LEU A 13 9.14 0.46 -6.46
C LEU A 13 9.51 -0.48 -7.63
N ARG A 14 10.48 -1.37 -7.47
CA ARG A 14 10.90 -2.34 -8.49
C ARG A 14 10.17 -3.68 -8.39
N ASN A 15 9.51 -3.95 -7.28
CA ASN A 15 8.79 -5.21 -7.07
C ASN A 15 7.35 -5.08 -7.63
N PRO A 16 6.81 -6.17 -8.22
CA PRO A 16 5.42 -6.19 -8.66
C PRO A 16 4.46 -6.20 -7.47
N GLU A 17 3.18 -5.89 -7.73
CA GLU A 17 2.12 -6.04 -6.73
C GLU A 17 2.06 -7.50 -6.22
N SER A 18 1.88 -7.65 -4.91
CA SER A 18 1.90 -8.95 -4.25
C SER A 18 1.07 -8.94 -2.96
N THR A 19 1.01 -10.07 -2.26
CA THR A 19 0.31 -10.19 -0.98
C THR A 19 0.90 -9.32 0.14
N THR A 20 2.07 -8.72 -0.07
CA THR A 20 2.74 -7.83 0.88
C THR A 20 3.06 -6.44 0.29
N LEU A 21 2.68 -6.17 -0.96
CA LEU A 21 2.97 -4.89 -1.61
C LEU A 21 1.80 -4.50 -2.51
N ASP A 22 1.21 -3.34 -2.24
CA ASP A 22 0.09 -2.77 -2.99
C ASP A 22 0.42 -1.33 -3.39
N PHE A 23 -0.02 -0.93 -4.57
CA PHE A 23 0.23 0.39 -5.15
C PHE A 23 -1.08 1.16 -5.29
N LYS A 24 -1.07 2.42 -4.86
CA LYS A 24 -2.18 3.37 -5.05
C LYS A 24 -1.66 4.64 -5.67
N GLN A 25 -2.15 4.94 -6.88
CA GLN A 25 -1.76 6.16 -7.59
C GLN A 25 -2.24 7.43 -6.88
N GLU A 26 -3.46 7.39 -6.34
CA GLU A 26 -4.07 8.51 -5.60
C GLU A 26 -4.17 8.20 -4.11
N GLN A 27 -4.18 9.24 -3.29
CA GLN A 27 -4.38 9.10 -1.84
C GLN A 27 -5.84 8.74 -1.53
N TYR A 28 -6.03 7.86 -0.55
CA TYR A 28 -7.36 7.55 -0.01
C TYR A 28 -8.07 8.82 0.47
N LYS A 29 -9.34 8.96 0.09
CA LYS A 29 -10.16 10.09 0.49
C LYS A 29 -10.66 9.90 1.93
N PHE A 30 -10.34 10.85 2.79
CA PHE A 30 -10.83 10.88 4.18
C PHE A 30 -11.73 12.08 4.46
N TYR A 31 -11.25 13.28 4.12
CA TYR A 31 -11.99 14.52 4.33
C TYR A 31 -13.05 14.69 3.24
N GLY A 32 -14.31 14.88 3.64
CA GLY A 32 -15.45 14.99 2.72
C GLY A 32 -15.81 13.69 1.98
N ALA A 33 -15.17 12.57 2.34
CA ALA A 33 -15.40 11.29 1.72
C ALA A 33 -16.67 10.61 2.27
N THR A 34 -17.32 9.81 1.43
CA THR A 34 -18.40 8.92 1.85
C THR A 34 -17.86 7.79 2.72
N LYS A 35 -18.73 7.11 3.49
CA LYS A 35 -18.35 5.92 4.26
C LYS A 35 -17.74 4.83 3.38
N GLN A 36 -18.22 4.70 2.14
CA GLN A 36 -17.69 3.74 1.19
C GLN A 36 -16.25 4.08 0.81
N GLU A 37 -15.98 5.34 0.46
CA GLU A 37 -14.63 5.79 0.11
C GLU A 37 -13.65 5.66 1.29
N GLN A 38 -14.10 5.99 2.51
CA GLN A 38 -13.29 5.79 3.72
C GLN A 38 -13.01 4.30 4.00
N SER A 39 -13.92 3.41 3.59
CA SER A 39 -13.75 1.98 3.79
C SER A 39 -12.64 1.38 2.94
N GLU A 40 -12.22 2.03 1.85
CA GLU A 40 -11.18 1.50 0.94
C GLU A 40 -9.83 1.31 1.66
N LEU A 41 -9.36 2.30 2.44
CA LEU A 41 -8.13 2.10 3.23
C LEU A 41 -8.30 0.95 4.23
N LEU A 42 -9.45 0.89 4.91
CA LEU A 42 -9.70 -0.16 5.89
C LEU A 42 -9.69 -1.55 5.24
N LYS A 43 -10.27 -1.68 4.04
CA LYS A 43 -10.27 -2.93 3.28
C LYS A 43 -8.85 -3.36 2.96
N ASP A 44 -8.00 -2.47 2.47
CA ASP A 44 -6.63 -2.79 2.08
C ASP A 44 -5.76 -3.16 3.30
N ILE A 45 -5.92 -2.43 4.42
CA ILE A 45 -5.27 -2.79 5.68
C ILE A 45 -5.72 -4.17 6.17
N LEU A 46 -7.02 -4.47 6.12
CA LEU A 46 -7.55 -5.77 6.54
C LEU A 46 -7.10 -6.89 5.62
N ALA A 47 -6.99 -6.64 4.32
CA ALA A 47 -6.45 -7.61 3.36
C ALA A 47 -5.02 -8.00 3.75
N PHE A 48 -4.16 -7.02 4.03
CA PHE A 48 -2.83 -7.31 4.53
C PHE A 48 -2.84 -7.96 5.90
N ALA A 49 -3.62 -7.49 6.86
CA ALA A 49 -3.67 -8.06 8.21
C ALA A 49 -4.02 -9.56 8.19
N ASN A 50 -4.94 -9.96 7.30
CA ASN A 50 -5.42 -11.34 7.17
C ASN A 50 -4.57 -12.21 6.22
N ALA A 51 -3.69 -11.62 5.41
CA ALA A 51 -2.80 -12.39 4.55
C ALA A 51 -1.71 -13.11 5.39
N TRP A 52 -1.45 -14.37 5.06
CA TRP A 52 -0.31 -15.10 5.59
C TRP A 52 0.99 -14.48 5.06
N LYS A 53 1.76 -13.89 5.96
CA LYS A 53 3.02 -13.20 5.62
C LYS A 53 4.04 -13.40 6.73
N THR A 54 5.30 -13.50 6.33
CA THR A 54 6.47 -13.62 7.21
C THR A 54 7.28 -12.33 7.27
N SER A 55 6.88 -11.31 6.51
CA SER A 55 7.52 -9.99 6.41
C SER A 55 6.50 -8.86 6.56
N ASP A 56 7.03 -7.63 6.68
CA ASP A 56 6.25 -6.41 6.61
C ASP A 56 5.52 -6.27 5.27
N ALA A 57 4.36 -5.62 5.29
CA ALA A 57 3.56 -5.30 4.11
C ALA A 57 3.43 -3.79 3.95
N PHE A 58 3.44 -3.31 2.71
CA PHE A 58 3.46 -1.89 2.39
C PHE A 58 2.37 -1.53 1.37
N ILE A 59 1.67 -0.42 1.64
CA ILE A 59 0.85 0.29 0.64
C ILE A 59 1.65 1.51 0.21
N LEU A 60 2.06 1.56 -1.06
CA LEU A 60 2.74 2.71 -1.65
C LEU A 60 1.72 3.66 -2.28
N ILE A 61 1.58 4.85 -1.69
CA ILE A 61 0.65 5.88 -2.17
C ILE A 61 1.42 6.92 -3.01
N GLY A 62 0.84 7.32 -4.14
CA GLY A 62 1.45 8.25 -5.10
C GLY A 62 2.32 7.59 -6.16
N ALA A 63 2.26 6.26 -6.27
CA ALA A 63 3.00 5.48 -7.26
C ALA A 63 2.03 4.61 -8.07
N GLN A 64 2.30 4.48 -9.36
CA GLN A 64 1.58 3.57 -10.23
C GLN A 64 2.34 2.24 -10.28
N GLU A 65 1.60 1.12 -10.28
CA GLU A 65 2.19 -0.19 -10.51
C GLU A 65 2.90 -0.23 -11.87
N HIS A 66 4.11 -0.77 -11.90
CA HIS A 66 4.82 -1.04 -13.15
C HIS A 66 4.55 -2.49 -13.57
N ALA A 67 3.61 -2.68 -14.51
CA ALA A 67 3.47 -3.95 -15.21
C ALA A 67 4.72 -4.16 -16.08
N THR A 68 5.52 -5.17 -15.75
CA THR A 68 6.71 -5.57 -16.53
C THR A 68 6.31 -6.50 -17.66
#